data_AF-K0BUP3-F1
#
_entry.id   AF-K0BUP3-F1
#
_cell.length_a   1.000
_cell.length_b   1.000
_cell.length_c   1.000
_cell.angle_alpha   90.00
_cell.angle_beta   90.00
_cell.angle_gamma   90.00
#
_symmetry.space_group_name_H-M   'P 1'
#
loop_
_entity.id
_entity.type
_entity.pdbx_description
1 polymer ?
#
loop_
_entity_poly.entity_id
_entity_poly.type
_entity_poly.pdbx_seq_one_letter_code
_entity_poly.pdbx_strand_id
1 'polypeptide(L)'
;YPDPLIKVNDSIQLDIATCRIMDIIKFDSGNLCMITGGRNLGRVGTIVSRERHPGSFDIVHIKDTTGHTFATRLNNVFIIGKGTKAYISLPR
;
A
#
# COMPACT_ATOMS: atom_id res chain seq x y z
N TYR A 1 -0.35 19.73 -12.08
CA TYR A 1 0.45 18.76 -12.84
C TYR A 1 1.09 17.82 -11.83
N PRO A 2 0.98 16.49 -11.97
CA PRO A 2 1.53 15.55 -11.00
C PRO A 2 3.07 15.57 -11.03
N ASP A 3 3.69 15.35 -9.87
CA ASP A 3 5.15 15.25 -9.76
C ASP A 3 5.66 14.06 -10.61
N PRO A 4 6.73 14.21 -11.41
CA PRO A 4 7.31 13.12 -12.21
C PRO A 4 7.73 11.88 -11.41
N LEU A 5 7.91 12.00 -10.09
CA LEU A 5 8.27 10.90 -9.21
C LEU A 5 7.11 9.95 -8.91
N ILE A 6 5.86 10.34 -9.17
CA ILE A 6 4.66 9.53 -8.89
C ILE A 6 4.57 8.40 -9.91
N LYS A 7 4.50 7.16 -9.41
CA LYS A 7 4.34 5.96 -10.23
C LYS A 7 2.98 5.30 -9.97
N VAL A 8 2.63 4.36 -10.86
CA VAL A 8 1.40 3.57 -10.72
C VAL A 8 1.42 2.78 -9.42
N ASN A 9 0.30 2.81 -8.69
CA ASN A 9 0.07 2.20 -7.36
C ASN A 9 0.70 2.92 -6.17
N ASP A 10 1.38 4.05 -6.39
CA ASP A 10 1.76 4.93 -5.29
C ASP A 10 0.51 5.59 -4.68
N SER A 11 0.60 5.90 -3.39
CA SER A 11 -0.42 6.68 -2.70
C SER A 11 0.05 8.12 -2.56
N ILE A 12 -0.87 9.08 -2.66
CA ILE A 12 -0.57 10.50 -2.42
C ILE A 12 -1.35 11.01 -1.22
N GLN A 13 -0.72 11.88 -0.44
CA GLN A 13 -1.41 12.68 0.55
C GLN A 13 -1.90 13.97 -0.12
N LEU A 14 -3.21 14.12 -0.21
CA LEU A 14 -3.86 15.29 -0.80
C LEU A 14 -4.37 16.21 0.30
N ASP A 15 -4.04 17.49 0.23
CA ASP A 15 -4.77 18.52 0.96
C ASP A 15 -6.08 18.84 0.23
N ILE A 16 -7.21 18.57 0.90
CA ILE A 16 -8.55 18.72 0.33
C ILE A 16 -8.92 20.19 0.13
N ALA A 17 -8.38 21.10 0.96
CA ALA A 17 -8.73 22.52 0.87
C ALA A 17 -8.07 23.19 -0.34
N THR A 18 -6.80 22.86 -0.60
CA THR A 18 -6.01 23.46 -1.69
C THR A 18 -5.87 22.59 -2.93
N CYS A 19 -6.33 21.33 -2.87
CA CYS A 19 -6.13 20.31 -3.89
C CYS A 19 -4.64 20.10 -4.25
N ARG A 20 -3.74 20.32 -3.29
CA ARG A 20 -2.29 20.16 -3.47
C ARG A 20 -1.81 18.83 -2.93
N ILE A 21 -0.85 18.25 -3.62
CA ILE A 21 -0.15 17.04 -3.19
C ILE A 21 0.88 17.44 -2.15
N MET A 22 0.73 16.92 -0.93
CA MET A 22 1.60 17.21 0.21
C MET A 22 2.76 16.24 0.28
N ASP A 23 2.48 14.95 0.07
CA ASP A 23 3.47 13.89 0.18
C ASP A 23 3.12 12.74 -0.77
N ILE A 24 4.15 12.00 -1.18
CA ILE A 24 4.05 10.82 -2.05
C ILE A 24 4.56 9.62 -1.27
N ILE A 25 3.77 8.56 -1.24
CA ILE A 25 4.09 7.29 -0.59
C ILE A 25 4.27 6.25 -1.68
N LYS A 26 5.52 5.83 -1.88
CA LYS A 26 5.87 4.86 -2.92
C LYS A 26 5.35 3.47 -2.59
N PHE A 27 4.90 2.76 -3.61
CA PHE A 27 4.63 1.34 -3.55
C PHE A 27 5.95 0.57 -3.52
N ASP A 28 6.45 0.31 -2.32
CA ASP A 28 7.72 -0.39 -2.10
C ASP A 28 7.64 -1.30 -0.87
N SER A 29 8.56 -2.26 -0.82
CA SER A 29 8.79 -3.11 0.35
C SER A 29 9.09 -2.27 1.60
N GLY A 30 8.63 -2.75 2.74
CA GLY A 30 8.76 -2.08 4.03
C GLY A 30 7.67 -1.05 4.35
N ASN A 31 6.84 -0.66 3.38
CA ASN A 31 5.74 0.27 3.63
C ASN A 31 4.47 -0.42 4.12
N LEU A 32 3.67 0.33 4.89
CA LEU A 32 2.41 -0.14 5.47
C LEU A 32 1.31 -0.11 4.42
N CYS A 33 0.58 -1.22 4.30
CA CYS A 33 -0.53 -1.37 3.38
C CYS A 33 -1.77 -1.95 4.05
N MET A 34 -2.94 -1.62 3.49
CA MET A 34 -4.23 -2.18 3.83
C MET A 34 -4.78 -2.97 2.64
N ILE A 35 -5.43 -4.09 2.92
CA ILE A 35 -6.09 -4.89 1.89
C ILE A 35 -7.52 -4.41 1.63
N THR A 36 -7.80 -4.08 0.37
CA THR A 36 -9.09 -3.55 -0.09
C THR A 36 -9.99 -4.59 -0.75
N GLY A 37 -9.53 -5.84 -0.92
CA GLY A 37 -10.31 -6.88 -1.58
C GLY A 37 -9.86 -8.33 -1.31
N GLY A 38 -10.76 -9.28 -1.59
CA GLY A 38 -10.51 -10.72 -1.46
C GLY A 38 -10.64 -11.24 -0.02
N ARG A 39 -10.11 -12.45 0.22
CA ARG A 39 -10.23 -13.15 1.53
C ARG A 39 -9.56 -12.40 2.69
N ASN A 40 -8.54 -11.58 2.40
CA ASN A 40 -7.76 -10.85 3.40
C ASN A 40 -8.23 -9.40 3.60
N LEU A 41 -9.43 -9.04 3.10
CA LEU A 41 -10.02 -7.71 3.21
C LEU A 41 -9.92 -7.14 4.63
N GLY A 42 -9.53 -5.87 4.75
CA GLY A 42 -9.46 -5.14 6.01
C GLY A 42 -8.20 -5.40 6.83
N ARG A 43 -7.37 -6.39 6.46
CA ARG A 43 -6.09 -6.63 7.13
C ARG A 43 -5.08 -5.55 6.79
N VAL A 44 -4.26 -5.20 7.77
CA VAL A 44 -3.18 -4.22 7.67
C VAL A 44 -1.85 -4.91 7.96
N GLY A 45 -0.83 -4.59 7.18
CA GLY A 45 0.51 -5.15 7.36
C GLY A 45 1.55 -4.41 6.54
N THR A 46 2.80 -4.81 6.69
CA THR A 46 3.92 -4.28 5.91
C THR A 46 4.19 -5.16 4.70
N ILE A 47 4.46 -4.54 3.55
CA ILE A 47 4.87 -5.27 2.35
C ILE A 47 6.26 -5.88 2.58
N VAL A 48 6.37 -7.18 2.40
CA VAL A 48 7.65 -7.91 2.48
C VAL A 48 8.29 -7.97 1.12
N SER A 49 7.54 -8.41 0.11
CA SER A 49 8.03 -8.55 -1.26
C SER A 49 6.90 -8.46 -2.28
N ARG A 50 7.28 -8.12 -3.51
CA ARG A 50 6.41 -8.14 -4.68
C ARG A 50 6.98 -9.14 -5.67
N GLU A 51 6.19 -10.16 -5.99
CA GLU A 51 6.50 -11.13 -7.00
C GLU A 51 5.81 -10.72 -8.32
N ARG A 52 6.62 -10.48 -9.35
CA ARG A 52 6.13 -10.02 -10.65
C ARG A 52 5.98 -11.21 -11.58
N HIS A 53 4.81 -11.32 -12.22
CA HIS A 53 4.50 -12.44 -13.10
C HIS A 53 4.13 -11.94 -14.49
N PRO A 54 5.06 -12.00 -15.47
CA PRO A 54 4.76 -11.57 -16.84
C PRO A 54 3.57 -12.35 -17.41
N GLY A 55 2.52 -11.62 -17.85
CA GLY A 55 1.31 -12.22 -18.40
C GLY A 55 0.29 -12.72 -17.37
N SER A 56 0.53 -12.50 -16.07
CA SER A 56 -0.41 -12.85 -14.99
C SER A 56 -0.49 -11.72 -13.96
N PHE A 57 -1.17 -11.98 -12.85
CA PHE A 57 -1.30 -11.02 -11.76
C PHE A 57 -0.04 -11.00 -10.90
N ASP A 58 0.44 -9.80 -10.59
CA ASP A 58 1.47 -9.61 -9.59
C ASP A 58 0.95 -9.97 -8.20
N ILE A 59 1.76 -10.71 -7.46
CA ILE A 59 1.46 -11.18 -6.10
C ILE A 59 2.30 -10.38 -5.12
N VAL A 60 1.68 -9.94 -4.02
CA VAL A 60 2.33 -9.16 -2.98
C VAL A 60 2.25 -9.94 -1.68
N HIS A 61 3.41 -10.16 -1.07
CA HIS A 61 3.53 -10.80 0.23
C HIS A 61 3.56 -9.75 1.33
N ILE A 62 2.73 -9.94 2.34
CA ILE A 62 2.48 -8.98 3.41
C ILE A 62 2.63 -9.69 4.74
N LYS A 63 3.20 -9.00 5.71
CA LYS A 63 3.34 -9.46 7.09
C LYS A 63 2.58 -8.50 8.00
N ASP A 64 1.65 -9.04 8.80
CA ASP A 64 0.95 -8.25 9.80
C ASP A 64 1.80 -8.04 11.08
N THR A 65 1.29 -7.23 11.99
CA THR A 65 1.96 -6.95 13.27
C THR A 65 2.00 -8.15 14.22
N THR A 66 1.10 -9.12 14.05
CA THR A 66 1.09 -10.37 14.81
C THR A 66 2.10 -11.41 14.27
N GLY A 67 2.70 -11.14 13.12
CA GLY A 67 3.71 -11.98 12.49
C GLY A 67 3.15 -12.95 11.45
N HIS A 68 1.84 -12.98 11.21
CA HIS A 68 1.27 -13.79 10.15
C HIS A 68 1.60 -13.19 8.78
N THR A 69 2.00 -14.06 7.87
CA THR A 69 2.27 -13.71 6.48
C THR A 69 1.16 -14.21 5.58
N PHE A 70 0.72 -13.38 4.65
CA PHE A 70 -0.25 -13.74 3.63
C PHE A 70 0.09 -13.07 2.30
N ALA A 71 -0.57 -13.52 1.23
CA ALA A 71 -0.37 -12.99 -0.11
C ALA A 71 -1.69 -12.52 -0.72
N THR A 72 -1.64 -11.45 -1.50
CA THR A 72 -2.79 -10.92 -2.26
C THR A 72 -2.35 -10.44 -3.63
N ARG A 73 -3.29 -10.33 -4.58
CA ARG A 73 -3.03 -9.67 -5.86
C ARG A 73 -2.73 -8.19 -5.63
N LEU A 74 -1.84 -7.62 -6.44
CA LEU A 74 -1.42 -6.22 -6.36
C LEU A 74 -2.61 -5.24 -6.33
N ASN A 75 -3.65 -5.47 -7.14
CA ASN A 75 -4.83 -4.60 -7.19
C ASN A 75 -5.59 -4.48 -5.85
N ASN A 76 -5.42 -5.44 -4.94
CA ASN A 76 -6.09 -5.44 -3.64
C ASN A 76 -5.23 -4.77 -2.55
N VAL A 77 -4.05 -4.24 -2.89
CA VAL A 77 -3.12 -3.65 -1.94
C VAL A 77 -3.17 -2.13 -2.05
N PHE A 78 -3.46 -1.46 -0.95
CA PHE A 78 -3.47 -0.01 -0.87
C PHE A 78 -2.43 0.49 0.16
N ILE A 79 -1.49 1.34 -0.26
CA ILE A 79 -0.46 1.87 0.63
C ILE A 79 -1.04 2.96 1.51
N ILE A 80 -0.85 2.85 2.82
CA ILE A 80 -1.41 3.77 3.83
C ILE A 80 -0.35 4.46 4.68
N GLY A 81 0.93 4.12 4.50
CA GLY A 81 2.00 4.68 5.32
C GLY A 81 3.41 4.40 4.83
N LYS A 82 4.36 5.17 5.37
CA LYS A 82 5.81 5.00 5.13
C LYS A 82 6.41 4.21 6.29
N GLY A 83 7.11 3.12 6.00
CA GLY A 83 7.59 2.21 7.04
C GLY A 83 6.42 1.68 7.88
N THR A 84 6.54 1.79 9.20
CA THR A 84 5.48 1.42 10.17
C THR A 84 4.54 2.57 10.52
N LYS A 85 4.81 3.79 10.04
CA LYS A 85 3.99 4.96 10.36
C LYS A 85 2.79 5.06 9.42
N ALA A 86 1.60 4.79 9.95
CA ALA A 86 0.34 5.02 9.25
C ALA A 86 0.06 6.53 9.10
N TYR A 87 -0.42 6.94 7.92
CA TYR A 87 -0.88 8.31 7.66
C TYR A 87 -2.38 8.48 7.91
N ILE A 88 -3.07 7.37 8.21
CA ILE A 88 -4.49 7.32 8.57
C ILE A 88 -4.66 6.70 9.95
N SER A 89 -5.71 7.11 10.66
CA SER A 89 -6.15 6.41 11.87
C SER A 89 -6.77 5.07 11.50
N LEU A 90 -6.34 3.99 12.16
CA LEU A 90 -6.87 2.65 11.93
C LEU A 90 -8.04 2.36 12.87
N PRO A 91 -9.08 1.63 12.42
CA PRO A 91 -10.13 1.13 13.29
C PRO A 91 -9.58 0.08 14.27
N ARG A 92 -10.24 -0.07 15.43
CA ARG A 92 -9.89 -1.07 16.45
C ARG A 92 -10.38 -2.46 16.07
#